data_AF-A0A652KEI3-F1
#
_entry.id   AF-A0A652KEI3-F1
#
_cell.length_a   1.000
_cell.length_b   1.000
_cell.length_c   1.000
_cell.angle_alpha   90.00
_cell.angle_beta   90.00
_cell.angle_gamma   90.00
#
_symmetry.space_group_name_H-M   'P 1'
#
loop_
_entity.id
_entity.type
_entity.pdbx_description
1 polymer ?
#
loop_
_entity_poly.entity_id
_entity_poly.type
_entity_poly.pdbx_seq_one_letter_code
_entity_poly.pdbx_strand_id
1 'polypeptide(L)'
;MTSQQPELSEYDFLELAAFDAKVDWEGFDYAYEEYPPRFEAAELLSIAQDYSKLRSLRAAYLDKIRAFWDQEDAQGKYDRHLTAADNRMARRRMA
;
A
#
# COMPACT_ATOMS: atom_id res chain seq x y z
N MET A 1 0.26 25.82 -5.68
CA MET A 1 -0.82 25.15 -4.91
C MET A 1 -0.18 23.98 -4.21
N THR A 2 -0.08 24.01 -2.89
CA THR A 2 0.51 22.90 -2.13
C THR A 2 -0.50 21.78 -2.13
N SER A 3 -0.37 20.82 -3.04
CA SER A 3 -1.16 19.59 -3.02
C SER A 3 -0.83 18.86 -1.72
N GLN A 4 -1.69 19.01 -0.72
CA GLN A 4 -1.55 18.30 0.54
C GLN A 4 -1.75 16.81 0.23
N GLN A 5 -0.69 16.02 0.42
CA GLN A 5 -0.76 14.57 0.24
C GLN A 5 -1.81 14.04 1.23
N PRO A 6 -2.70 13.12 0.82
CA PRO A 6 -3.67 12.53 1.74
C PRO A 6 -2.91 11.83 2.86
N GLU A 7 -3.22 12.09 4.12
CA GLU A 7 -2.58 11.38 5.23
C GLU A 7 -2.99 9.90 5.20
N LEU A 8 -2.01 9.01 5.26
CA LEU A 8 -2.25 7.58 5.30
C LEU A 8 -2.32 7.12 6.75
N SER A 9 -3.32 6.29 7.06
CA SER A 9 -3.29 5.48 8.27
C SER A 9 -2.07 4.54 8.25
N GLU A 10 -1.68 3.98 9.39
CA GLU A 10 -0.60 2.98 9.42
C GLU A 10 -0.92 1.78 8.51
N TYR A 11 -2.19 1.36 8.47
CA TYR A 11 -2.63 0.27 7.60
C TYR A 11 -2.48 0.64 6.12
N ASP A 12 -3.00 1.80 5.70
CA ASP A 12 -2.94 2.25 4.31
C ASP A 12 -1.50 2.51 3.85
N PHE A 13 -0.66 3.00 4.75
CA PHE A 13 0.77 3.15 4.49
C PHE A 13 1.44 1.78 4.24
N LEU A 14 1.12 0.78 5.06
CA LEU A 14 1.67 -0.57 4.91
C LEU A 14 1.17 -1.28 3.64
N GLU A 15 -0.09 -1.07 3.25
CA GLU A 15 -0.61 -1.53 1.95
C GLU A 15 0.15 -0.87 0.78
N LEU A 16 0.43 0.43 0.87
CA LEU A 16 1.20 1.13 -0.16
C LEU A 16 2.66 0.67 -0.20
N ALA A 17 3.29 0.40 0.95
CA ALA A 17 4.64 -0.16 1.03
C ALA A 17 4.71 -1.61 0.51
N ALA A 18 3.66 -2.41 0.74
CA ALA A 18 3.53 -3.75 0.18
C ALA A 18 3.42 -3.71 -1.34
N PHE A 19 2.61 -2.80 -1.86
CA PHE A 19 2.49 -2.56 -3.29
C PHE A 19 3.82 -2.09 -3.89
N ASP A 20 4.53 -1.17 -3.24
CA ASP A 20 5.85 -0.70 -3.66
C ASP A 20 6.86 -1.85 -3.83
N ALA A 21 6.90 -2.78 -2.87
CA ALA A 21 7.75 -3.97 -2.96
C ALA A 21 7.38 -4.85 -4.17
N LYS A 22 6.09 -4.97 -4.50
CA LYS A 22 5.65 -5.67 -5.71
C LYS A 22 6.03 -4.94 -6.99
N VAL A 23 5.91 -3.62 -7.03
CA VAL A 23 6.36 -2.80 -8.16
C VAL A 23 7.84 -2.98 -8.43
N ASP A 24 8.67 -3.04 -7.38
CA ASP A 24 10.12 -3.21 -7.53
C ASP A 24 10.52 -4.59 -8.07
N TRP A 25 9.70 -5.62 -7.86
CA TRP A 25 9.97 -6.98 -8.35
C TRP A 25 9.34 -7.28 -9.72
N GLU A 26 8.14 -6.79 -9.97
CA GLU A 26 7.29 -7.24 -11.08
C GLU A 26 6.90 -6.10 -12.04
N GLY A 27 7.23 -4.85 -11.69
CA GLY A 27 6.87 -3.65 -12.45
C GLY A 27 5.49 -3.10 -12.07
N PHE A 28 5.27 -1.82 -12.36
CA PHE A 28 4.05 -1.12 -11.93
C PHE A 28 2.79 -1.67 -12.57
N ASP A 29 2.83 -1.98 -13.87
CA ASP A 29 1.66 -2.44 -14.62
C ASP A 29 1.12 -3.75 -14.05
N TYR A 30 2.01 -4.73 -13.85
CA TYR A 30 1.63 -6.02 -13.29
C TYR A 30 1.19 -5.91 -11.82
N ALA A 31 1.92 -5.14 -11.01
CA ALA A 31 1.54 -4.92 -9.62
C ALA A 31 0.17 -4.25 -9.48
N TYR A 32 -0.17 -3.32 -10.37
CA TYR A 32 -1.47 -2.65 -10.37
C TYR A 32 -2.62 -3.61 -10.66
N GLU A 33 -2.44 -4.52 -11.61
CA GLU A 33 -3.47 -5.48 -12.01
C GLU A 33 -3.66 -6.60 -10.98
N GLU A 34 -2.55 -7.15 -10.47
CA GLU A 34 -2.58 -8.37 -9.65
C GLU A 34 -2.52 -8.09 -8.14
N TYR A 35 -1.91 -6.97 -7.75
CA TYR A 35 -1.63 -6.63 -6.35
C TYR A 35 -2.04 -5.19 -5.98
N PRO A 36 -3.22 -4.68 -6.38
CA PRO A 36 -3.63 -3.33 -6.01
C PRO A 36 -3.72 -3.19 -4.48
N PRO A 37 -3.26 -2.06 -3.88
CA PRO A 37 -3.33 -1.84 -2.44
C PRO A 37 -4.78 -1.89 -1.95
N ARG A 38 -5.01 -2.50 -0.79
CA ARG A 38 -6.35 -2.69 -0.22
C ARG A 38 -6.65 -1.66 0.86
N PHE A 39 -6.63 -0.39 0.48
CA PHE A 39 -6.86 0.71 1.42
C PHE A 39 -8.18 0.59 2.21
N GLU A 40 -8.19 1.12 3.43
CA GLU A 40 -9.38 1.25 4.28
C GLU A 40 -10.04 2.63 4.15
N ALA A 41 -9.24 3.69 3.95
CA ALA A 41 -9.78 5.04 3.81
C ALA A 41 -10.58 5.20 2.51
N ALA A 42 -11.78 5.79 2.63
CA ALA A 42 -12.74 5.88 1.53
C ALA A 42 -12.20 6.68 0.33
N GLU A 43 -11.48 7.78 0.58
CA GLU A 43 -10.83 8.56 -0.48
C GLU A 43 -9.77 7.77 -1.25
N LEU A 44 -9.06 6.86 -0.57
CA LEU A 44 -7.98 6.08 -1.15
C LEU A 44 -8.49 4.90 -1.98
N LEU A 45 -9.68 4.36 -1.68
CA LEU A 45 -10.31 3.30 -2.49
C LEU A 45 -10.44 3.71 -3.97
N SER A 46 -10.81 4.97 -4.22
CA SER A 46 -10.89 5.51 -5.59
C SER A 46 -9.52 5.69 -6.25
N ILE A 47 -8.47 5.90 -5.44
CA ILE A 47 -7.09 6.03 -5.92
C ILE A 47 -6.52 4.65 -6.29
N ALA A 48 -6.79 3.61 -5.49
CA ALA A 48 -6.34 2.24 -5.78
C ALA A 48 -6.88 1.70 -7.12
N GLN A 49 -8.05 2.18 -7.56
CA GLN A 49 -8.69 1.79 -8.82
C GLN A 49 -8.34 2.69 -10.01
N ASP A 50 -7.50 3.71 -9.81
CA ASP A 50 -7.07 4.65 -10.85
C ASP A 50 -5.55 4.56 -11.01
N TYR A 51 -5.13 3.91 -12.10
CA TYR A 51 -3.73 3.70 -12.45
C TYR A 51 -2.86 4.95 -12.29
N SER A 52 -3.33 6.11 -12.79
CA SER A 52 -2.54 7.34 -12.77
C SER A 52 -2.47 7.96 -11.38
N LYS A 53 -3.58 7.92 -10.63
CA LYS A 53 -3.61 8.42 -9.25
C LYS A 53 -2.80 7.52 -8.32
N LEU A 54 -2.88 6.20 -8.45
CA LEU A 54 -2.08 5.29 -7.63
C LEU A 54 -0.59 5.49 -7.90
N ARG A 55 -0.21 5.65 -9.18
CA ARG A 55 1.18 5.95 -9.55
C ARG A 55 1.67 7.25 -8.92
N SER A 56 0.83 8.28 -8.93
CA SER A 56 1.12 9.58 -8.32
C SER A 56 1.21 9.49 -6.80
N LEU A 57 0.31 8.74 -6.16
CA LEU A 57 0.32 8.51 -4.71
C LEU A 57 1.58 7.75 -4.29
N ARG A 58 1.95 6.66 -4.98
CA ARG A 58 3.21 5.94 -4.74
C ARG A 58 4.39 6.89 -4.83
N ALA A 59 4.51 7.64 -5.93
CA ALA A 59 5.62 8.57 -6.13
C ALA A 59 5.72 9.63 -5.02
N ALA A 60 4.57 10.10 -4.53
CA ALA A 60 4.47 11.05 -3.43
C ALA A 60 4.95 10.48 -2.07
N TYR A 61 4.89 9.15 -1.89
CA TYR A 61 5.23 8.46 -0.65
C TYR A 61 6.56 7.67 -0.70
N LEU A 62 7.23 7.60 -1.86
CA LEU A 62 8.45 6.81 -2.06
C LEU A 62 9.52 7.06 -0.97
N ASP A 63 9.80 8.31 -0.63
CA ASP A 63 10.83 8.62 0.38
C ASP A 63 10.44 8.13 1.78
N LYS A 64 9.14 8.18 2.12
CA LYS A 64 8.62 7.66 3.39
C LYS A 64 8.66 6.12 3.40
N ILE A 65 8.37 5.47 2.28
CA ILE A 65 8.43 4.01 2.14
C ILE A 65 9.87 3.52 2.28
N ARG A 66 10.84 4.19 1.64
CA ARG A 66 12.26 3.88 1.82
C ARG A 66 12.71 4.05 3.27
N ALA A 67 12.36 5.18 3.88
CA ALA A 67 12.67 5.43 5.29
C ALA A 67 11.99 4.43 6.24
N PHE A 68 10.85 3.84 5.85
CA PHE A 68 10.24 2.73 6.58
C PHE A 68 11.08 1.46 6.47
N TRP A 69 11.51 1.08 5.28
CA TRP A 69 12.33 -0.12 5.05
C TRP A 69 13.72 -0.06 5.69
N ASP A 70 14.24 1.15 5.92
CA ASP A 70 15.50 1.37 6.65
C ASP A 70 15.37 1.15 8.17
N GLN A 71 14.15 0.95 8.71
CA GLN A 71 13.94 0.67 10.14
C GLN A 71 14.31 -0.78 10.49
N GLU A 72 14.92 -1.01 11.65
CA GLU A 72 15.34 -2.35 12.10
C GLU A 72 14.19 -3.37 12.18
N ASP A 73 12.96 -2.92 12.45
CA ASP A 73 11.75 -3.78 12.57
C ASP A 73 10.81 -3.66 11.35
N ALA A 74 11.28 -3.10 10.21
CA ALA A 74 10.43 -2.93 9.03
C ALA A 74 9.84 -4.26 8.54
N GLN A 75 10.69 -5.28 8.43
CA GLN A 75 10.28 -6.63 8.02
C GLN A 75 9.26 -7.23 9.02
N GLY A 76 9.50 -7.09 10.33
CA GLY A 76 8.59 -7.60 11.34
C GLY A 76 7.22 -6.91 11.33
N LYS A 77 7.17 -5.61 11.04
CA LYS A 77 5.90 -4.88 10.83
C LYS A 77 5.19 -5.33 9.56
N TYR A 78 5.94 -5.52 8.48
CA TYR A 78 5.42 -6.00 7.20
C TYR A 78 4.80 -7.40 7.31
N ASP A 79 5.50 -8.35 7.93
CA ASP A 79 5.02 -9.73 8.10
C ASP A 79 3.75 -9.78 8.96
N ARG A 80 3.69 -8.95 10.01
CA ARG A 80 2.48 -8.78 10.84
C ARG A 80 1.31 -8.22 10.03
N HIS A 81 1.58 -7.25 9.16
CA HIS A 81 0.56 -6.67 8.29
C HIS A 81 0.01 -7.71 7.31
N LEU A 82 0.86 -8.44 6.60
CA LEU A 82 0.43 -9.51 5.67
C LEU A 82 -0.42 -10.56 6.38
N THR A 83 0.03 -11.02 7.55
CA THR A 83 -0.73 -11.98 8.37
C THR A 83 -2.10 -11.43 8.77
N ALA A 84 -2.17 -10.15 9.14
CA ALA A 84 -3.44 -9.51 9.50
C ALA A 84 -4.37 -9.32 8.29
N ALA A 85 -3.82 -8.96 7.13
CA ALA A 85 -4.56 -8.79 5.88
C ALA A 85 -5.16 -10.11 5.39
N ASP A 86 -4.39 -11.20 5.43
CA ASP A 86 -4.86 -12.55 5.08
C ASP A 86 -5.97 -13.03 6.00
N ASN A 87 -5.80 -12.84 7.32
CA ASN A 87 -6.83 -13.19 8.30
C ASN A 87 -8.13 -12.40 8.11
N ARG A 88 -8.04 -11.11 7.75
CA ARG A 88 -9.21 -10.28 7.42
C ARG A 88 -9.92 -10.79 6.16
N MET A 89 -9.16 -11.18 5.12
CA MET A 89 -9.73 -11.75 3.90
C MET A 89 -10.42 -13.09 4.16
N ALA A 90 -9.80 -13.97 4.95
CA ALA A 90 -10.40 -15.24 5.34
C ALA A 90 -11.75 -15.05 6.06
N ARG A 91 -11.82 -14.10 7.02
CA ARG A 91 -13.07 -13.78 7.73
C ARG A 91 -14.16 -13.23 6.80
N ARG A 92 -13.81 -12.38 5.84
CA ARG A 92 -14.76 -11.85 4.84
C ARG A 92 -15.29 -12.90 3.86
N ARG A 93 -14.56 -13.99 3.61
CA ARG A 93 -15.02 -15.09 2.76
C ARG A 93 -15.97 -16.07 3.47
N MET A 94 -16.02 -16.03 4.81
CA MET A 94 -16.86 -16.91 5.63
C MET A 94 -18.13 -16.22 6.15
N ALA A 95 -18.30 -14.92 5.89
CA ALA A 95 -19.47 -14.11 6.25
C ALA A 95 -20.34 -13.87 5.01
#